data_AF-A0A223HZQ4-F1
#
_entry.id   AF-A0A223HZQ4-F1
#
_cell.length_a   1.000
_cell.length_b   1.000
_cell.length_c   1.000
_cell.angle_alpha   90.00
_cell.angle_beta   90.00
_cell.angle_gamma   90.00
#
_symmetry.space_group_name_H-M   'P 1'
#
loop_
_entity.id
_entity.type
_entity.pdbx_description
1 polymer ?
#
loop_
_entity_poly.entity_id
_entity_poly.type
_entity_poly.pdbx_seq_one_letter_code
_entity_poly.pdbx_strand_id
1 'polypeptide(L)'
;MKLLIKITAVLITFVVFLNIIAELQVIKFAYNVKPAKSKAIIVLGCAVYGKNPSPFFKERLNEVIRFYKAGHGKHIIVSGGKGSGENISQAEAGKEYLLTHNIIYS
;
A
#
# COMPACT_ATOMS: atom_id res chain seq x y z
N MET A 1 -5.22 -46.09 0.14
CA MET A 1 -4.89 -45.07 1.17
C MET A 1 -3.55 -44.36 0.90
N LYS A 2 -2.40 -45.07 0.85
CA LYS A 2 -1.07 -44.44 0.67
C LYS A 2 -0.90 -43.63 -0.63
N LEU A 3 -1.51 -44.06 -1.74
CA LEU A 3 -1.45 -43.36 -3.03
C LEU A 3 -2.18 -42.01 -2.99
N LEU A 4 -3.38 -41.98 -2.42
CA LEU A 4 -4.18 -40.75 -2.27
C LEU A 4 -3.44 -39.72 -1.42
N ILE A 5 -2.82 -40.14 -0.31
CA ILE A 5 -2.01 -39.26 0.53
C ILE A 5 -0.85 -38.63 -0.25
N LYS A 6 -0.15 -39.41 -1.09
CA LYS A 6 0.94 -38.90 -1.93
C LYS A 6 0.45 -37.88 -2.96
N ILE A 7 -0.67 -38.16 -3.62
CA ILE A 7 -1.27 -37.24 -4.61
C ILE A 7 -1.66 -35.92 -3.93
N THR A 8 -2.33 -36.00 -2.78
CA THR A 8 -2.71 -34.80 -2.01
C THR A 8 -1.48 -34.01 -1.57
N ALA A 9 -0.43 -34.67 -1.09
CA ALA A 9 0.80 -34.00 -0.70
C ALA A 9 1.46 -33.26 -1.89
N VAL A 10 1.54 -33.91 -3.05
CA VAL A 10 2.07 -33.29 -4.28
C VAL A 10 1.24 -32.07 -4.69
N LEU A 11 -0.09 -32.15 -4.63
CA LEU A 11 -0.97 -31.03 -4.94
C LEU A 11 -0.78 -29.86 -3.98
N ILE A 12 -0.67 -30.12 -2.67
CA ILE A 12 -0.40 -29.08 -1.68
C ILE A 12 0.96 -28.42 -1.95
N THR A 13 2.00 -29.22 -2.18
CA THR A 13 3.33 -28.70 -2.52
C THR A 13 3.29 -27.85 -3.78
N PHE A 14 2.56 -28.28 -4.81
CA PHE A 14 2.39 -27.52 -6.04
C PHE A 14 1.69 -26.18 -5.80
N VAL A 15 0.60 -26.16 -5.02
CA VAL A 15 -0.10 -24.91 -4.67
C VAL A 15 0.78 -23.97 -3.86
N VAL A 16 1.52 -24.48 -2.87
CA VAL A 16 2.46 -23.68 -2.08
C VAL A 16 3.54 -23.09 -2.98
N PHE A 17 4.08 -23.88 -3.91
CA PHE A 17 5.09 -23.42 -4.86
C PHE A 17 4.57 -22.30 -5.77
N LEU A 18 3.33 -22.41 -6.27
CA LEU A 18 2.70 -21.35 -7.06
C LEU A 18 2.52 -20.05 -6.27
N ASN A 19 2.13 -20.13 -4.99
CA ASN A 19 2.01 -18.94 -4.13
C ASN A 19 3.36 -18.27 -3.91
N ILE A 20 4.43 -19.04 -3.65
CA ILE A 20 5.79 -18.50 -3.51
C ILE A 20 6.21 -17.76 -4.80
N ILE A 21 5.97 -18.35 -5.98
CA ILE A 21 6.29 -17.68 -7.25
C ILE A 21 5.51 -16.37 -7.40
N ALA A 22 4.21 -16.37 -7.10
CA ALA A 22 3.38 -15.18 -7.17
C ALA A 22 3.88 -14.08 -6.24
N GLU A 23 4.20 -14.40 -4.99
CA GLU A 23 4.77 -13.45 -4.01
C GLU A 23 6.11 -12.89 -4.49
N LEU A 24 7.01 -13.74 -5.01
CA LEU A 24 8.30 -13.31 -5.55
C LEU A 24 8.12 -12.35 -6.73
N GLN A 25 7.12 -12.54 -7.58
CA GLN A 25 6.81 -11.62 -8.68
C GLN A 25 6.34 -10.25 -8.16
N VAL A 26 5.47 -10.23 -7.15
CA VAL A 26 5.00 -8.98 -6.51
C VAL A 26 6.15 -8.23 -5.86
N ILE A 27 7.00 -8.92 -5.09
CA ILE A 27 8.17 -8.33 -4.44
C ILE A 27 9.14 -7.78 -5.50
N LYS A 28 9.46 -8.58 -6.51
CA LYS A 28 10.36 -8.15 -7.60
C LYS A 28 9.81 -6.91 -8.31
N PHE A 29 8.51 -6.85 -8.57
CA PHE A 29 7.89 -5.67 -9.15
C PHE A 29 8.07 -4.44 -8.24
N ALA A 30 7.76 -4.56 -6.95
CA ALA A 30 7.88 -3.47 -5.98
C ALA A 30 9.31 -2.88 -5.91
N TYR A 31 10.35 -3.71 -5.96
CA TYR A 31 11.75 -3.25 -5.93
C TYR A 31 12.26 -2.66 -7.25
N ASN A 32 11.69 -3.06 -8.39
CA ASN A 32 12.17 -2.61 -9.71
C ASN A 32 11.43 -1.37 -10.24
N VAL A 33 10.25 -1.05 -9.70
CA VAL A 33 9.53 0.16 -10.07
C VAL A 33 10.30 1.39 -9.59
N LYS A 34 10.61 2.29 -10.53
CA LYS A 34 11.22 3.59 -10.23
C LYS A 34 10.17 4.68 -10.35
N PRO A 35 10.08 5.60 -9.37
CA PRO A 35 9.17 6.72 -9.46
C PRO A 35 9.56 7.64 -10.63
N ALA A 36 8.61 7.90 -11.52
CA ALA A 36 8.75 8.91 -12.56
C ALA A 36 8.51 10.31 -11.98
N LYS A 37 9.12 11.34 -12.57
CA LYS A 37 8.74 12.73 -12.26
C LYS A 37 7.34 13.00 -12.81
N SER A 38 6.47 13.51 -11.96
CA SER A 38 5.06 13.76 -12.26
C SER A 38 4.63 15.12 -11.71
N LYS A 39 3.52 15.66 -12.20
CA LYS A 39 2.95 16.91 -11.66
C LYS A 39 2.31 16.70 -10.29
N ALA A 40 1.70 15.54 -10.08
CA ALA A 40 1.00 15.17 -8.86
C ALA A 40 1.32 13.73 -8.43
N ILE A 41 1.21 13.49 -7.13
CA ILE A 41 1.24 12.18 -6.49
C ILE A 41 -0.18 11.88 -5.98
N ILE A 42 -0.79 10.80 -6.46
CA ILE A 42 -2.13 10.41 -6.02
C ILE A 42 -2.00 9.31 -4.97
N VAL A 43 -2.57 9.54 -3.80
CA VAL A 43 -2.61 8.61 -2.68
C VAL A 43 -4.01 8.03 -2.61
N LEU A 44 -4.14 6.76 -2.99
CA LEU A 44 -5.40 6.05 -2.83
C LEU A 44 -5.68 5.83 -1.35
N GLY A 45 -6.95 5.93 -0.96
CA GLY A 45 -7.42 5.62 0.38
C GLY A 45 -7.23 4.14 0.75
N CYS A 46 -7.31 3.83 2.05
CA CYS A 46 -7.21 2.47 2.56
C CYS A 46 -8.18 2.27 3.72
N ALA A 47 -7.68 2.17 4.96
CA ALA A 47 -8.50 2.07 6.16
C ALA A 47 -7.97 3.05 7.21
N VAL A 48 -8.88 3.55 8.06
CA VAL A 48 -8.57 4.44 9.19
C VAL A 48 -9.01 3.76 10.48
N TYR A 49 -8.16 3.78 11.50
CA TYR A 49 -8.48 3.29 12.84
C TYR A 49 -8.72 4.48 13.76
N GLY A 50 -10.00 4.79 14.01
CA GLY A 50 -10.42 6.01 14.68
C GLY A 50 -10.08 7.23 13.82
N LYS A 51 -9.01 7.95 14.19
CA LYS A 51 -8.47 9.09 13.41
C LYS A 51 -7.12 8.80 12.74
N ASN A 52 -6.52 7.65 13.02
CA ASN A 52 -5.17 7.35 12.53
C ASN A 52 -5.22 6.48 11.26
N PRO A 53 -4.36 6.71 10.28
CA PRO A 53 -4.18 5.78 9.17
C PRO A 53 -3.89 4.35 9.67
N SER A 54 -4.48 3.33 9.04
CA SER A 54 -4.11 1.94 9.28
C SER A 54 -2.63 1.69 8.92
N PRO A 55 -2.00 0.59 9.38
CA PRO A 55 -0.60 0.29 9.05
C PRO A 55 -0.33 0.32 7.54
N PHE A 56 -1.20 -0.27 6.72
CA PHE A 56 -1.06 -0.23 5.26
C PHE A 56 -1.20 1.17 4.68
N PHE A 57 -2.12 1.98 5.24
CA PHE A 57 -2.28 3.36 4.77
C PHE A 57 -1.07 4.22 5.16
N LYS A 58 -0.52 3.99 6.36
CA LYS A 58 0.67 4.65 6.87
C LYS A 58 1.89 4.40 5.98
N GLU A 59 2.14 3.15 5.58
CA GLU A 59 3.25 2.83 4.67
C GLU A 59 3.08 3.52 3.31
N ARG A 60 1.85 3.59 2.79
CA ARG A 60 1.57 4.33 1.55
C ARG A 60 1.86 5.83 1.70
N LEU A 61 1.51 6.44 2.83
CA LEU A 61 1.78 7.85 3.11
C LEU A 61 3.29 8.11 3.32
N ASN A 62 4.02 7.17 3.94
CA ASN A 62 5.48 7.23 4.06
C ASN A 62 6.16 7.24 2.68
N GLU A 63 5.64 6.43 1.75
CA GLU A 63 6.11 6.39 0.37
C GLU A 63 5.93 7.75 -0.33
N VAL A 64 4.77 8.36 -0.13
CA VAL A 64 4.44 9.69 -0.67
C VAL A 64 5.37 10.75 -0.10
N ILE A 65 5.66 10.71 1.20
CA ILE A 65 6.63 11.59 1.86
C ILE A 65 8.01 11.44 1.18
N ARG A 66 8.46 10.21 0.91
CA ARG A 66 9.73 9.96 0.22
C ARG A 66 9.74 10.55 -1.19
N PHE A 67 8.68 10.31 -1.97
CA PHE A 67 8.57 10.82 -3.34
C PHE A 67 8.50 12.34 -3.40
N TYR A 68 7.75 12.96 -2.49
CA TYR A 68 7.65 14.42 -2.41
C TYR A 68 9.01 15.04 -2.09
N LYS A 69 9.71 14.54 -1.06
CA LYS A 69 11.04 15.03 -0.67
C LYS A 69 12.10 14.85 -1.76
N ALA A 70 12.00 13.78 -2.54
CA ALA A 70 12.88 13.53 -3.69
C ALA A 70 12.48 14.32 -4.96
N GLY A 71 11.45 15.17 -4.90
CA GLY A 71 11.05 16.03 -6.01
C GLY A 71 10.34 15.32 -7.16
N HIS A 72 9.72 14.16 -6.88
CA HIS A 72 8.96 13.41 -7.89
C HIS A 72 7.56 13.97 -8.16
N GLY A 73 7.06 14.88 -7.32
CA GLY A 73 5.80 15.58 -7.55
C GLY A 73 5.66 16.80 -6.68
N LYS A 74 4.94 17.81 -7.19
CA LYS A 74 4.69 19.08 -6.49
C LYS A 74 3.35 19.09 -5.75
N HIS A 75 2.37 18.36 -6.27
CA HIS A 75 1.02 18.26 -5.73
C HIS A 75 0.78 16.88 -5.14
N ILE A 76 0.00 16.80 -4.06
CA ILE A 76 -0.42 15.53 -3.48
C ILE A 76 -1.94 15.51 -3.41
N ILE A 77 -2.56 14.48 -3.98
CA ILE A 77 -4.00 14.29 -3.94
C ILE A 77 -4.27 13.04 -3.09
N VAL A 78 -4.78 13.23 -1.89
CA VAL A 78 -5.23 12.12 -1.04
C VAL A 78 -6.71 11.87 -1.32
N SER A 79 -7.05 10.63 -1.67
CA SER A 79 -8.43 10.22 -1.94
C SER A 79 -8.92 9.20 -0.91
N GLY A 80 -10.24 9.05 -0.82
CA GLY A 80 -10.90 8.07 0.04
C GLY A 80 -11.99 8.69 0.92
N GLY A 81 -13.11 7.99 1.03
CA GLY A 81 -14.28 8.40 1.82
C GLY A 81 -14.14 8.08 3.30
N LYS A 82 -15.27 8.09 4.00
CA LYS A 82 -15.39 7.63 5.39
C LYS A 82 -16.11 6.27 5.40
N GLY A 83 -15.44 5.24 5.87
CA GLY A 83 -15.98 3.90 6.05
C GLY A 83 -16.69 3.71 7.39
N SER A 84 -17.33 2.54 7.55
CA SER A 84 -17.94 2.14 8.82
C SER A 84 -16.86 1.97 9.90
N GLY A 85 -17.06 2.57 11.07
CA GLY A 85 -16.10 2.53 12.18
C GLY A 85 -14.91 3.51 12.08
N GLU A 86 -14.83 4.31 11.01
CA GLU A 86 -13.84 5.39 10.89
C GLU A 86 -14.41 6.69 11.51
N ASN A 87 -13.62 7.46 12.26
CA ASN A 87 -14.10 8.72 12.84
C ASN A 87 -14.07 9.88 11.83
N ILE A 88 -13.12 9.82 10.89
CA ILE A 88 -12.86 10.81 9.84
C ILE A 88 -12.69 10.11 8.50
N SER A 89 -12.71 10.87 7.39
CA SER A 89 -12.45 10.28 6.07
C SER A 89 -10.99 9.86 5.91
N GLN A 90 -10.71 8.91 5.02
CA GLN A 90 -9.36 8.51 4.64
C GLN A 90 -8.56 9.68 4.05
N ALA A 91 -9.23 10.53 3.25
CA ALA A 91 -8.61 11.75 2.72
C ALA A 91 -8.17 12.71 3.84
N GLU A 92 -9.01 12.89 4.86
CA GLU A 92 -8.71 13.72 6.03
C GLU A 92 -7.59 13.13 6.89
N ALA A 93 -7.67 11.83 7.23
CA ALA A 93 -6.63 11.13 7.97
C ALA A 93 -5.26 11.18 7.27
N GLY A 94 -5.25 10.98 5.95
CA GLY A 94 -4.03 11.07 5.16
C GLY A 94 -3.47 12.50 5.10
N LYS A 95 -4.33 13.52 5.00
CA LYS A 95 -3.93 14.93 5.08
C LYS A 95 -3.30 15.27 6.43
N GLU A 96 -3.95 14.91 7.54
CA GLU A 96 -3.41 15.14 8.88
C GLU A 96 -2.05 14.45 9.07
N TYR A 97 -1.92 13.21 8.59
CA TYR A 97 -0.67 12.48 8.65
C TYR A 97 0.45 13.17 7.86
N LEU A 98 0.18 13.67 6.65
CA LEU A 98 1.18 14.38 5.85
C LEU A 98 1.59 15.72 6.51
N LEU A 99 0.63 16.46 7.07
CA LEU A 99 0.89 17.72 7.78
C LEU A 99 1.78 17.52 9.01
N THR A 100 1.52 16.48 9.82
CA THR A 100 2.37 16.14 10.98
C THR A 100 3.81 15.74 10.60
N HIS A 101 4.03 15.34 9.34
CA HIS A 101 5.36 15.04 8.79
C HIS A 101 5.99 16.21 8.03
N ASN A 102 5.48 17.43 8.23
CA ASN A 102 5.93 18.68 7.60
C ASN A 102 5.83 18.65 6.06
N ILE A 103 4.89 17.89 5.50
CA ILE A 103 4.59 17.93 4.08
C ILE A 103 3.49 18.96 3.85
N ILE A 104 3.91 20.16 3.48
CA ILE A 104 3.01 21.23 3.04
C ILE A 104 2.90 21.12 1.52
N TYR A 105 1.72 20.76 1.04
CA TYR A 105 1.43 20.56 -0.37
C TYR A 105 0.17 21.33 -0.76
N SER A 106 0.04 21.62 -2.06
CA SER A 106 -1.19 22.16 -2.67
C SER A 106 -1.99 21.05 -3.34
#